data_AF-A0A7S0BXM1-F1
#
_entry.id   AF-A0A7S0BXM1-F1
#
_cell.length_a   1.000
_cell.length_b   1.000
_cell.length_c   1.000
_cell.angle_alpha   90.00
_cell.angle_beta   90.00
_cell.angle_gamma   90.00
#
_symmetry.space_group_name_H-M   'P 1'
#
loop_
_entity.id
_entity.type
_entity.pdbx_description
1 polymer ?
#
loop_
_entity_poly.entity_id
_entity_poly.type
_entity_poly.pdbx_seq_one_letter_code
_entity_poly.pdbx_strand_id
1 'polypeptide(L)'
;KTYSFLGITHEVVTKFGYYFTHLFKTDDDSYVNVDALYREIRAYGKNNAPHPHDFFGHCLKSKHYALKVRRGKDYKWAVSYTVYPEPWYPAYCLGAGYGVSKNFLECAV
;
A
#
# COMPACT_ATOMS: atom_id res chain seq x y z
N LYS A 1 5.87 2.39 9.46
CA LYS A 1 6.25 1.45 8.37
C LYS A 1 5.95 2.05 6.99
N THR A 2 4.68 2.31 6.63
CA THR A 2 4.32 2.91 5.33
C THR A 2 4.98 4.26 5.08
N TYR A 3 4.83 5.22 6.00
CA TYR A 3 5.48 6.54 5.89
C TYR A 3 7.00 6.42 5.72
N SER A 4 7.64 5.58 6.55
CA SER A 4 9.08 5.32 6.46
C SER A 4 9.49 4.73 5.11
N PHE A 5 8.72 3.77 4.58
CA PHE A 5 8.98 3.20 3.25
C PHE A 5 8.92 4.27 2.17
N LEU A 6 7.82 5.03 2.09
CA LEU A 6 7.64 6.08 1.09
C LEU A 6 8.75 7.15 1.21
N GLY A 7 8.96 7.70 2.41
CA GLY A 7 9.97 8.74 2.64
C GLY A 7 11.40 8.26 2.30
N ILE A 8 11.81 7.07 2.76
CA ILE A 8 13.14 6.53 2.45
C ILE A 8 13.30 6.31 0.95
N THR A 9 12.30 5.71 0.29
CA THR A 9 12.39 5.47 -1.15
C THR A 9 12.42 6.77 -1.96
N HIS A 10 11.65 7.78 -1.55
CA HIS A 10 11.66 9.10 -2.18
C HIS A 10 13.03 9.78 -2.08
N GLU A 11 13.63 9.78 -0.88
CA GLU A 11 14.97 10.34 -0.65
C GLU A 11 16.04 9.60 -1.45
N VAL A 12 16.00 8.27 -1.47
CA VAL A 12 16.97 7.43 -2.22
C VAL A 12 16.86 7.70 -3.72
N VAL A 13 15.65 7.71 -4.27
CA VAL A 13 15.42 8.00 -5.69
C VAL A 13 15.92 9.39 -6.03
N THR A 14 15.56 10.40 -5.24
CA THR A 14 15.91 11.80 -5.50
C THR A 14 17.42 12.01 -5.42
N LYS A 15 18.07 11.43 -4.40
CA LYS A 15 19.51 11.61 -4.17
C LYS A 15 20.38 10.88 -5.19
N PHE A 16 19.97 9.69 -5.63
CA PHE A 16 20.79 8.83 -6.48
C PHE A 16 20.32 8.76 -7.94
N GLY A 17 19.19 9.39 -8.28
CA GLY A 17 18.69 9.45 -9.65
C GLY A 17 18.20 8.11 -10.20
N TYR A 18 17.69 7.22 -9.34
CA TYR A 18 17.20 5.92 -9.80
C TYR A 18 15.92 6.05 -10.61
N TYR A 19 15.85 5.30 -11.72
CA TYR A 19 14.64 5.18 -12.52
C TYR A 19 13.81 3.98 -12.07
N PHE A 20 12.51 4.20 -11.85
CA PHE A 20 11.54 3.16 -11.54
C PHE A 20 10.15 3.58 -12.03
N THR A 21 9.27 2.59 -12.24
CA THR A 21 7.86 2.83 -12.54
C THR A 21 6.98 2.62 -11.32
N HIS A 22 7.30 1.59 -10.52
CA HIS A 22 6.56 1.20 -9.32
C HIS A 22 7.53 0.76 -8.23
N LEU A 23 7.10 0.92 -6.99
CA LEU A 23 7.71 0.35 -5.82
C LEU A 23 6.77 -0.70 -5.24
N PHE A 24 7.32 -1.79 -4.70
CA PHE A 24 6.54 -2.81 -4.01
C PHE A 24 7.11 -3.01 -2.61
N LYS A 25 6.24 -2.92 -1.60
CA LYS A 25 6.57 -3.19 -0.20
C LYS A 25 5.94 -4.52 0.20
N THR A 26 6.74 -5.36 0.87
CA THR A 26 6.24 -6.53 1.60
C THR A 26 7.06 -6.74 2.88
N ASP A 27 6.68 -7.72 3.70
CA ASP A 27 7.45 -8.15 4.88
C ASP A 27 8.48 -9.23 4.46
N ASP A 28 9.55 -9.41 5.23
CA ASP A 28 10.65 -10.34 4.93
C ASP A 28 10.28 -11.82 5.11
N ASP A 29 9.11 -12.09 5.69
CA ASP A 29 8.49 -13.40 5.84
C ASP A 29 7.50 -13.73 4.71
N SER A 30 7.48 -12.95 3.63
CA SER A 30 6.54 -13.08 2.52
C SER A 30 7.19 -13.66 1.25
N TYR A 31 6.47 -14.56 0.58
CA TYR A 31 6.81 -14.99 -0.78
C TYR A 31 6.24 -14.04 -1.82
N VAL A 32 7.03 -13.68 -2.84
CA VAL A 32 6.59 -12.84 -3.96
C VAL A 32 6.68 -13.61 -5.28
N ASN A 33 5.55 -13.82 -5.94
CA ASN A 33 5.54 -14.28 -7.33
C ASN A 33 5.84 -13.10 -8.26
N VAL A 34 7.09 -12.99 -8.71
CA VAL A 34 7.58 -11.85 -9.51
C VAL A 34 6.89 -11.75 -10.86
N ASP A 35 6.58 -12.86 -11.52
CA ASP A 35 5.86 -12.85 -12.81
C ASP A 35 4.44 -12.32 -12.66
N ALA A 36 3.75 -12.71 -11.59
CA ALA A 36 2.42 -12.20 -11.28
C ALA A 36 2.47 -10.70 -10.94
N LEU A 37 3.46 -10.27 -10.14
CA LEU A 37 3.67 -8.86 -9.84
C LEU A 37 3.96 -8.03 -11.10
N TYR A 38 4.79 -8.55 -12.00
CA TYR A 38 5.09 -7.89 -13.27
C TYR A 38 3.83 -7.73 -14.14
N ARG A 39 2.97 -8.77 -14.21
CA ARG A 39 1.69 -8.69 -14.91
C ARG A 39 0.75 -7.66 -14.28
N GLU A 40 0.67 -7.61 -12.95
CA GLU A 40 -0.14 -6.62 -12.22
C GLU A 40 0.31 -5.19 -12.52
N ILE A 41 1.61 -4.92 -12.45
CA ILE A 41 2.20 -3.59 -12.73
C ILE A 41 1.94 -3.15 -14.18
N ARG A 42 1.90 -4.11 -15.11
CA ARG A 42 1.71 -3.86 -16.55
C ARG A 42 0.26 -4.00 -16.98
N ALA A 43 -0.67 -4.21 -16.06
CA ALA A 43 -2.08 -4.40 -16.39
C ALA A 43 -2.62 -3.18 -17.15
N TYR A 44 -3.38 -3.45 -18.21
CA TYR A 44 -4.02 -2.43 -19.02
C TYR A 44 -5.42 -2.10 -18.45
N GLY A 45 -5.80 -0.83 -18.52
CA GLY A 45 -7.16 -0.39 -18.14
C GLY A 45 -8.22 -0.85 -19.14
N LYS A 46 -9.49 -0.52 -18.87
CA LYS A 46 -10.69 -0.93 -19.66
C LYS A 46 -10.63 -0.67 -21.18
N ASN A 47 -9.67 0.14 -21.67
CA ASN A 47 -9.54 0.53 -23.07
C ASN A 47 -8.20 0.10 -23.71
N ASN A 48 -7.50 -0.91 -23.16
CA ASN A 48 -6.14 -1.28 -23.56
C ASN A 48 -5.11 -0.13 -23.45
N ALA A 49 -5.47 0.96 -22.76
CA ALA A 49 -4.53 2.01 -22.39
C ALA A 49 -3.74 1.53 -21.17
N PRO A 50 -2.42 1.79 -21.09
CA PRO A 50 -1.67 1.57 -19.88
C PRO A 50 -2.34 2.36 -18.76
N HIS A 51 -2.91 1.66 -17.78
CA HIS A 51 -3.39 2.30 -16.56
C HIS A 51 -2.69 1.63 -15.39
N PRO A 52 -1.38 1.90 -15.21
CA PRO A 52 -0.67 1.39 -14.05
C PRO A 52 -1.44 1.80 -12.78
N HIS A 53 -1.63 0.84 -11.89
CA HIS A 53 -2.29 1.12 -10.62
C HIS A 53 -1.39 2.02 -9.76
N ASP A 54 -1.86 3.22 -9.44
CA ASP A 54 -1.13 4.13 -8.56
C ASP A 54 -0.96 3.58 -7.14
N PHE A 55 -1.92 2.75 -6.70
CA PHE A 55 -1.86 2.02 -5.45
C PHE A 55 -2.62 0.70 -5.58
N PHE A 56 -1.97 -0.43 -5.28
CA PHE A 56 -2.55 -1.77 -5.40
C PHE A 56 -2.06 -2.73 -4.31
N GLY A 57 -2.78 -3.85 -4.14
CA GLY A 57 -2.50 -4.87 -3.14
C GLY A 57 -3.80 -5.53 -2.66
N HIS A 58 -3.77 -6.10 -1.46
CA HIS A 58 -4.97 -6.63 -0.82
C HIS A 58 -5.79 -5.49 -0.17
N CYS A 59 -6.50 -4.73 -1.00
CA CYS A 59 -7.24 -3.54 -0.58
C CYS A 59 -8.69 -3.86 -0.23
N LEU A 60 -9.20 -3.22 0.81
CA LEU A 60 -10.60 -3.34 1.22
C LEU A 60 -11.45 -2.44 0.31
N LYS A 61 -12.03 -3.01 -0.76
CA LYS A 61 -12.61 -2.25 -1.89
C LYS A 61 -14.02 -1.70 -1.67
N SER A 62 -14.73 -1.98 -0.58
CA SER A 62 -16.11 -1.52 -0.41
C SER A 62 -16.31 -0.67 0.85
N LYS A 63 -17.16 0.37 0.72
CA LYS A 63 -17.58 1.28 1.81
C LYS A 63 -18.24 0.53 2.97
N HIS A 64 -18.71 -0.70 2.76
CA HIS A 64 -19.25 -1.58 3.80
C HIS A 64 -18.19 -2.42 4.52
N TYR A 65 -16.91 -2.31 4.13
CA TYR A 65 -15.77 -3.08 4.66
C TYR A 65 -14.68 -2.18 5.26
N ALA A 66 -15.02 -0.95 5.64
CA ALA A 66 -14.18 -0.22 6.57
C ALA A 66 -13.94 -1.13 7.79
N LEU A 67 -12.68 -1.33 8.18
CA LEU A 67 -12.40 -2.23 9.29
C LEU A 67 -12.78 -1.54 10.58
N LYS A 68 -13.68 -2.18 11.34
CA LYS A 68 -14.01 -1.74 12.69
C LYS A 68 -12.76 -1.81 13.54
N VAL A 69 -12.46 -0.72 14.23
CA VAL A 69 -11.30 -0.68 15.12
C VAL A 69 -11.54 -1.65 16.27
N ARG A 70 -10.69 -2.68 16.38
CA ARG A 70 -10.79 -3.69 17.44
C ARG A 70 -10.20 -3.13 18.73
N ARG A 71 -10.99 -3.20 19.81
CA ARG A 71 -10.65 -2.60 21.12
C ARG A 71 -10.31 -3.64 22.20
N GLY A 72 -10.55 -4.93 21.93
CA GLY A 72 -10.29 -6.02 22.87
C GLY A 72 -8.79 -6.21 23.10
N LYS A 73 -8.35 -6.23 24.37
CA LYS A 73 -6.93 -6.31 24.75
C LYS A 73 -6.25 -7.63 24.35
N ASP A 74 -7.04 -8.65 24.05
CA ASP A 74 -6.63 -9.97 23.56
C ASP A 74 -6.30 -9.98 22.06
N TYR A 75 -6.58 -8.89 21.34
CA TYR A 75 -6.29 -8.79 19.91
C TYR A 75 -4.91 -8.18 19.64
N LYS A 76 -4.11 -8.82 18.77
CA LYS A 76 -2.75 -8.38 18.38
C LYS A 76 -2.66 -6.90 17.99
N TRP A 77 -3.69 -6.38 17.31
CA TRP A 77 -3.73 -5.00 16.80
C TRP A 77 -4.80 -4.15 17.51
N ALA A 78 -5.00 -4.37 18.80
CA ALA A 78 -5.95 -3.58 19.58
C ALA A 78 -5.51 -2.11 19.65
N VAL A 79 -6.45 -1.19 19.43
CA VAL A 79 -6.20 0.26 19.53
C VAL A 79 -7.18 0.86 20.52
N SER A 80 -6.72 1.70 21.46
CA SER A 80 -7.61 2.36 22.43
C SER A 80 -8.30 3.59 21.81
N TYR A 81 -9.42 4.01 22.41
CA TYR A 81 -10.12 5.24 21.99
C TYR A 81 -9.25 6.49 22.16
N THR A 82 -8.32 6.49 23.12
CA THR A 82 -7.38 7.59 23.33
C THR A 82 -6.42 7.77 22.16
N VAL A 83 -6.02 6.66 21.50
CA VAL A 83 -5.08 6.70 20.36
C VAL A 83 -5.81 6.96 19.04
N TYR A 84 -7.00 6.38 18.86
CA TYR A 84 -7.80 6.55 17.65
C TYR A 84 -9.27 6.54 18.04
N PRO A 85 -9.95 7.69 18.14
CA PRO A 85 -11.31 7.78 18.67
C PRO A 85 -12.37 7.22 17.70
N GLU A 86 -12.11 7.21 16.40
CA GLU A 86 -13.09 6.81 15.40
C GLU A 86 -13.35 5.29 15.44
N PRO A 87 -14.61 4.85 15.18
CA PRO A 87 -14.95 3.44 15.24
C PRO A 87 -14.47 2.63 14.03
N TRP A 88 -14.06 3.28 12.94
CA TRP A 88 -13.70 2.66 11.67
C TRP A 88 -12.43 3.27 11.11
N TYR A 89 -11.56 2.45 10.53
CA TYR A 89 -10.41 2.94 9.77
C TYR A 89 -10.82 3.47 8.38
N PRO A 90 -10.06 4.41 7.80
CA PRO A 90 -10.20 4.75 6.38
C PRO A 90 -9.89 3.53 5.50
N ALA A 91 -10.19 3.61 4.21
CA ALA A 91 -9.82 2.56 3.26
C ALA A 91 -8.29 2.42 3.18
N TYR A 92 -7.79 1.18 3.24
CA TYR A 92 -6.37 0.87 3.10
C TYR A 92 -6.16 -0.55 2.54
N CYS A 93 -4.93 -0.83 2.10
CA CYS A 93 -4.51 -2.17 1.71
C CYS A 93 -3.79 -2.87 2.87
N LEU A 94 -4.12 -4.14 3.10
CA LEU A 94 -3.60 -4.94 4.20
C LEU A 94 -2.09 -5.16 4.06
N GLY A 95 -1.45 -5.46 5.21
CA GLY A 95 0.02 -5.47 5.33
C GLY A 95 0.77 -6.55 4.55
N ALA A 96 0.07 -7.53 3.95
CA ALA A 96 0.65 -8.64 3.20
C ALA A 96 1.50 -8.20 1.99
N GLY A 97 1.26 -6.99 1.49
CA GLY A 97 2.04 -6.39 0.43
C GLY A 97 1.21 -5.38 -0.35
N TYR A 98 1.87 -4.32 -0.80
CA TYR A 98 1.25 -3.31 -1.67
C TYR A 98 2.29 -2.71 -2.61
N GLY A 99 1.83 -2.26 -3.76
CA GLY A 99 2.63 -1.49 -4.70
C GLY A 99 2.08 -0.08 -4.90
N VAL A 100 2.98 0.84 -5.21
CA VAL A 100 2.67 2.24 -5.55
C VAL A 100 3.38 2.64 -6.83
N SER A 101 2.76 3.49 -7.64
CA SER A 101 3.41 4.09 -8.80
C SER A 101 4.39 5.18 -8.38
N LYS A 102 5.26 5.58 -9.30
CA LYS A 102 6.08 6.79 -9.15
C LYS A 102 5.23 8.03 -8.87
N ASN A 103 4.15 8.23 -9.63
CA ASN A 103 3.25 9.38 -9.45
C ASN A 103 2.64 9.39 -8.04
N PHE A 104 2.24 8.23 -7.53
CA PHE A 104 1.73 8.12 -6.17
C PHE A 104 2.79 8.52 -5.14
N LEU A 105 4.03 8.05 -5.28
CA LEU A 105 5.12 8.40 -4.37
C LEU A 105 5.34 9.92 -4.32
N GLU A 106 5.35 10.58 -5.48
CA GLU A 106 5.52 12.03 -5.60
C GLU A 106 4.36 12.84 -4.99
N CYS A 107 3.15 12.27 -4.92
CA CYS A 107 2.01 12.93 -4.27
C CYS A 107 1.91 12.64 -2.76
N ALA A 108 2.44 11.51 -2.29
CA ALA A 108 2.22 11.02 -0.93
C ALA A 108 3.31 11.40 0.08
N VAL A 109 4.47 11.88 -0.40
CA VAL A 109 5.61 12.38 0.38
C VAL A 109 5.67 13.89 0.24
#